data_AF-A0A5B9DAW3-F1
#
_entry.id   AF-A0A5B9DAW3-F1
#
_cell.length_a   1.000
_cell.length_b   1.000
_cell.length_c   1.000
_cell.angle_alpha   90.00
_cell.angle_beta   90.00
_cell.angle_gamma   90.00
#
_symmetry.space_group_name_H-M   'P 1'
#
loop_
_entity.id
_entity.type
_entity.pdbx_description
1 polymer ?
#
loop_
_entity_poly.entity_id
_entity_poly.type
_entity_poly.pdbx_seq_one_letter_code
_entity_poly.pdbx_strand_id
1 'polypeptide(L)'
;MSVEKKCAVCGGTEFRVVQDEWMKRTFKFVENGQLNMCTGCGAKFLVCPNCGGLLTRVHPALEKWEVDDTCKNCGYEDKAIKAWDGVGAR
;
A
#
# COMPACT_ATOMS: atom_id res chain seq x y z
N MET A 1 -14.11 -13.42 -6.42
CA MET A 1 -12.71 -13.86 -6.58
C MET A 1 -11.93 -13.33 -5.40
N SER A 2 -11.48 -14.22 -4.50
CA SER A 2 -10.68 -13.80 -3.33
C SER A 2 -9.29 -13.46 -3.80
N VAL A 3 -8.87 -12.21 -3.66
CA VAL A 3 -7.51 -11.81 -3.99
C VAL A 3 -6.56 -12.38 -2.95
N GLU A 4 -5.75 -13.36 -3.34
CA GLU A 4 -4.70 -13.92 -2.48
C GLU A 4 -3.64 -12.84 -2.22
N LYS A 5 -3.60 -12.34 -1.00
CA LYS A 5 -2.56 -11.41 -0.54
C LYS A 5 -1.32 -12.24 -0.30
N LYS A 6 -0.26 -12.00 -1.07
CA LYS A 6 1.05 -12.66 -0.88
C LYS A 6 2.14 -11.61 -0.78
N CYS A 7 2.99 -11.74 0.23
CA CYS A 7 4.02 -10.76 0.51
C CYS A 7 5.12 -10.88 -0.53
N ALA A 8 5.40 -9.79 -1.25
CA ALA A 8 6.49 -9.76 -2.24
C ALA A 8 7.89 -9.92 -1.61
N VAL A 9 8.03 -9.67 -0.30
CA VAL A 9 9.32 -9.70 0.40
C VAL A 9 9.64 -11.08 0.97
N CYS A 10 8.69 -11.71 1.68
CA CYS A 10 8.91 -12.99 2.36
C CYS A 10 8.01 -14.14 1.88
N GLY A 11 7.10 -13.89 0.93
CA GLY A 11 6.15 -14.89 0.46
C GLY A 11 5.01 -15.22 1.43
N GLY A 12 4.98 -14.61 2.62
CA GLY A 12 3.94 -14.82 3.63
C GLY A 12 2.55 -14.37 3.15
N THR A 13 1.52 -15.11 3.57
CA THR A 13 0.10 -14.82 3.27
C THR A 13 -0.64 -14.17 4.44
N GLU A 14 0.02 -14.07 5.59
CA GLU A 14 -0.52 -13.45 6.78
C GLU A 14 -0.25 -11.94 6.79
N PHE A 15 -1.32 -11.16 6.80
CA PHE A 15 -1.30 -9.72 6.88
C PHE A 15 -2.21 -9.26 8.00
N ARG A 16 -1.71 -8.37 8.85
CA ARG A 16 -2.51 -7.65 9.83
C ARG A 16 -2.83 -6.25 9.32
N VAL A 17 -4.03 -5.78 9.58
CA VAL A 17 -4.40 -4.39 9.30
C VAL A 17 -3.66 -3.51 10.29
N VAL A 18 -2.94 -2.51 9.80
CA VAL A 18 -2.27 -1.52 10.64
C VAL A 18 -2.85 -0.14 10.36
N GLN A 19 -3.09 0.62 11.43
CA GLN A 19 -3.49 2.00 11.34
C GLN A 19 -2.33 2.88 11.81
N ASP A 20 -1.37 3.09 10.91
CA ASP A 20 -0.30 4.04 11.13
C ASP A 20 -0.81 5.46 10.86
N GLU A 21 -1.22 6.16 11.91
CA GLU A 21 -1.69 7.55 11.81
C GLU A 21 -0.64 8.47 11.20
N TRP A 22 0.65 8.25 11.53
CA TRP A 22 1.75 8.97 10.90
C TRP A 22 1.75 8.74 9.38
N MET A 23 1.67 7.50 8.90
CA MET A 23 1.64 7.22 7.45
C MET A 23 0.41 7.80 6.77
N LYS A 24 -0.76 7.75 7.42
CA LYS A 24 -1.98 8.40 6.91
C LYS A 24 -1.80 9.90 6.75
N ARG A 25 -1.13 10.55 7.71
CA ARG A 25 -0.88 11.99 7.67
C ARG A 25 0.21 12.39 6.68
N THR A 26 1.26 11.57 6.55
CA THR A 26 2.40 11.75 5.65
C THR A 26 2.01 11.50 4.19
N PHE A 27 1.20 10.47 3.93
CA PHE A 27 0.81 10.05 2.60
C PHE A 27 -0.72 10.19 2.43
N LYS A 28 -1.15 11.23 1.70
CA LYS A 28 -2.58 11.49 1.43
C LYS A 28 -3.32 10.30 0.80
N PHE A 29 -2.64 9.50 -0.02
CA PHE A 29 -3.22 8.30 -0.63
C PHE A 29 -3.40 7.14 0.37
N VAL A 30 -2.66 7.15 1.48
CA VAL A 30 -2.81 6.20 2.59
C VAL A 30 -3.90 6.64 3.55
N GLU A 31 -4.14 7.95 3.69
CA GLU A 31 -5.18 8.52 4.56
C GLU A 31 -6.55 7.85 4.37
N ASN A 32 -6.97 7.73 3.10
CA ASN A 32 -8.24 7.14 2.71
C ASN A 32 -8.14 5.63 2.44
N GLY A 33 -6.94 5.07 2.51
CA GLY A 33 -6.66 3.66 2.24
C GLY A 33 -6.50 2.82 3.50
N GLN A 34 -6.39 1.50 3.31
CA GLN A 34 -6.08 0.56 4.37
C GLN A 34 -4.67 0.00 4.19
N LEU A 35 -3.84 0.05 5.24
CA LEU A 35 -2.52 -0.56 5.26
C LEU A 35 -2.58 -1.96 5.86
N ASN A 36 -1.96 -2.90 5.18
CA ASN A 36 -1.77 -4.27 5.61
C ASN A 36 -0.28 -4.53 5.81
N MET A 37 0.12 -4.82 7.04
CA MET A 37 1.48 -5.20 7.40
C MET A 37 1.61 -6.73 7.38
N CYS A 38 2.57 -7.25 6.64
CA CYS A 38 2.92 -8.66 6.70
C CYS A 38 3.48 -9.00 8.08
N THR A 39 2.95 -10.03 8.74
CA THR A 39 3.42 -10.47 10.06
C THR A 39 4.80 -11.12 10.00
N GLY A 40 5.19 -11.70 8.86
CA GLY A 40 6.48 -12.39 8.72
C GLY A 40 7.69 -11.46 8.58
N CYS A 41 7.59 -10.41 7.78
CA CYS A 41 8.72 -9.49 7.51
C CYS A 41 8.47 -8.04 7.94
N GLY A 42 7.25 -7.72 8.38
CA GLY A 42 6.88 -6.35 8.73
C GLY A 42 6.71 -5.39 7.55
N ALA A 43 6.76 -5.88 6.31
CA ALA A 43 6.49 -5.06 5.13
C ALA A 43 5.03 -4.58 5.12
N LYS A 44 4.82 -3.28 4.92
CA LYS A 44 3.48 -2.69 4.84
C LYS A 44 3.09 -2.49 3.38
N PHE A 45 1.85 -2.81 3.07
CA PHE A 45 1.27 -2.72 1.74
C PHE A 45 -0.06 -1.98 1.82
N LEU A 46 -0.29 -1.08 0.87
CA LEU A 46 -1.58 -0.46 0.69
C LEU A 46 -2.55 -1.47 0.05
N VAL A 47 -3.77 -1.52 0.57
CA VAL A 47 -4.83 -2.38 0.04
C VAL A 47 -5.60 -1.60 -1.02
N CYS A 48 -5.82 -2.22 -2.18
CA CYS A 48 -6.67 -1.66 -3.22
C CYS A 48 -8.12 -1.56 -2.72
N PRO A 49 -8.74 -0.37 -2.75
CA PRO A 49 -10.11 -0.19 -2.29
C PRO A 49 -11.15 -0.90 -3.18
N ASN A 50 -10.80 -1.19 -4.44
CA ASN A 50 -11.71 -1.81 -5.41
C ASN A 50 -11.77 -3.35 -5.28
N CYS A 51 -10.62 -4.02 -5.29
CA CYS A 51 -10.56 -5.50 -5.27
C CYS A 51 -10.12 -6.08 -3.92
N GLY A 52 -9.68 -5.24 -2.98
CA GLY A 52 -9.14 -5.68 -1.71
C GLY A 52 -7.75 -6.33 -1.79
N GLY A 53 -7.08 -6.28 -2.95
CA GLY A 53 -5.73 -6.81 -3.17
C GLY A 53 -4.61 -5.94 -2.60
N LEU A 54 -3.36 -6.41 -2.68
CA LEU A 54 -2.19 -5.58 -2.38
C LEU A 54 -1.91 -4.68 -3.58
N LEU A 55 -1.96 -3.36 -3.39
CA LEU A 55 -1.73 -2.37 -4.43
C LEU A 55 -0.23 -2.09 -4.59
N THR A 56 0.37 -1.53 -3.54
CA THR A 56 1.76 -1.08 -3.54
C THR A 56 2.35 -1.20 -2.14
N ARG A 57 3.68 -1.24 -2.04
CA ARG A 57 4.39 -1.25 -0.76
C ARG A 57 4.48 0.18 -0.22
N VAL A 58 4.32 0.35 1.09
CA VAL A 58 4.41 1.65 1.77
C VAL A 58 5.41 1.54 2.90
N HIS A 59 6.33 2.50 3.02
CA HIS A 59 7.29 2.60 4.12
C HIS A 59 7.64 4.07 4.40
N PRO A 60 8.30 4.41 5.53
CA PRO A 60 8.53 5.82 5.87
C PRO A 60 9.43 6.56 4.86
N ALA A 61 10.36 5.85 4.23
CA ALA A 61 11.26 6.38 3.21
C ALA A 61 10.77 6.07 1.78
N LEU A 62 9.45 6.05 1.56
CA LEU A 62 8.87 5.70 0.27
C LEU A 62 9.22 6.76 -0.78
N GLU A 63 9.70 6.32 -1.93
CA GLU A 63 10.00 7.19 -3.06
C GLU A 63 8.93 7.07 -4.16
N LYS A 64 8.72 8.14 -4.95
CA LYS A 64 7.70 8.18 -6.01
C LYS A 64 7.80 7.01 -7.00
N TRP A 65 9.02 6.58 -7.30
CA TRP A 65 9.29 5.53 -8.27
C TRP A 65 9.02 4.11 -7.74
N GLU A 66 8.87 3.92 -6.43
CA GLU A 66 8.54 2.63 -5.82
C GLU A 66 7.02 2.40 -5.73
N VAL A 67 6.21 3.44 -5.96
CA VAL A 67 4.76 3.37 -5.78
C VAL A 67 4.07 3.11 -7.10
N ASP A 68 3.39 1.97 -7.20
CA ASP A 68 2.53 1.66 -8.34
C ASP A 68 1.18 2.38 -8.14
N ASP A 69 0.83 3.29 -9.06
CA ASP A 69 -0.48 3.96 -9.07
C ASP A 69 -1.59 3.03 -9.55
N THR A 70 -1.26 1.91 -10.19
CA THR A 70 -2.23 1.03 -10.83
C THR A 70 -2.24 -0.35 -10.17
N CYS A 71 -3.41 -0.80 -9.74
CA CYS A 71 -3.59 -2.15 -9.21
C CYS A 71 -3.34 -3.18 -10.32
N LYS A 72 -2.25 -3.95 -10.21
CA LYS A 72 -1.95 -5.08 -11.11
C LYS A 72 -3.07 -6.13 -11.20
N ASN A 73 -3.94 -6.19 -10.19
CA ASN A 73 -4.92 -7.25 -10.07
C ASN A 73 -6.30 -6.92 -10.65
N CYS A 74 -6.70 -5.65 -10.62
CA CYS A 74 -8.01 -5.22 -11.15
C CYS A 74 -7.93 -4.01 -12.10
N GLY A 75 -6.73 -3.46 -12.35
CA GLY A 75 -6.54 -2.27 -13.16
C GLY A 75 -7.03 -0.97 -12.52
N TYR A 76 -7.34 -0.97 -11.21
CA TYR A 76 -7.75 0.24 -10.50
C TYR A 76 -6.58 1.23 -10.40
N GLU A 77 -6.72 2.41 -10.99
CA GLU A 77 -5.77 3.51 -10.88
C GLU A 77 -6.13 4.39 -9.66
N ASP A 78 -5.22 4.46 -8.69
CA ASP A 78 -5.36 5.34 -7.54
C ASP A 78 -4.89 6.75 -7.89
N LYS A 79 -5.86 7.64 -8.11
CA LYS A 79 -5.58 9.05 -8.46
C LYS A 79 -4.81 9.79 -7.38
N ALA A 80 -4.88 9.37 -6.12
CA ALA A 80 -4.16 10.02 -5.03
C ALA A 80 -2.67 9.65 -5.07
N ILE A 81 -2.32 8.41 -5.45
CA ILE A 81 -0.94 8.01 -5.73
C ILE A 81 -0.42 8.73 -6.98
N LYS A 82 -1.21 8.76 -8.06
CA LYS A 82 -0.83 9.44 -9.30
C LYS A 82 -0.58 10.94 -9.10
N ALA A 83 -1.36 11.58 -8.23
CA ALA A 83 -1.18 12.98 -7.85
C ALA A 83 -0.10 13.18 -6.78
N TRP A 84 0.46 12.11 -6.22
CA TRP A 84 1.50 12.20 -5.20
C TRP A 84 2.85 12.46 -5.86
N ASP A 85 3.49 13.58 -5.51
CA ASP A 85 4.71 14.03 -6.16
C ASP A 85 6.00 13.46 -5.53
N GLY A 86 5.90 12.40 -4.71
CA GLY A 86 7.05 11.85 -3.96
C GLY A 86 7.42 12.64 -2.70
N VAL A 87 6.71 13.74 -2.43
CA VAL A 87 6.94 14.58 -1.25
C VAL A 87 5.96 14.15 -0.16
N GLY A 88 6.38 13.23 0.70
CA GLY A 88 5.58 12.73 1.83
C GLY A 88 6.30 12.88 3.16
N ALA A 89 7.56 12.48 3.24
CA ALA A 89 8.39 12.63 4.44
C ALA A 89 9.03 14.03 4.45
N ARG A 90 8.30 15.05 4.92
CA ARG A 90 8.89 16.34 5.26
C ARG A 90 8.60 16.70 6.71
#